data_AF-A0AAW6SX54-F1
#
_entry.id   AF-A0AAW6SX54-F1
#
_cell.length_a   1.000
_cell.length_b   1.000
_cell.length_c   1.000
_cell.angle_alpha   90.00
_cell.angle_beta   90.00
_cell.angle_gamma   90.00
#
_symmetry.space_group_name_H-M   'P 1'
#
loop_
_entity.id
_entity.type
_entity.pdbx_description
1 polymer ?
#
loop_
_entity_poly.entity_id
_entity_poly.type
_entity_poly.pdbx_seq_one_letter_code
_entity_poly.pdbx_strand_id
1 'polypeptide(L)'
;MHKTIHFYYSDYYYIYIKEIQKMPYITVKMLEGRTEEQKKALVEKVTEAVSETAGAPKENIVVFIEEMSKNHYAVGGKRLSEK
;
A
#
# COMPACT_ATOMS: atom_id res chain seq x y z
N MET A 1 -1.84 -6.41 47.59
CA MET A 1 -2.62 -5.89 46.45
C MET A 1 -1.75 -4.92 45.66
N HIS A 2 -0.99 -5.34 44.62
CA HIS A 2 -0.25 -4.40 43.73
C HIS A 2 0.14 -5.05 42.38
N LYS A 3 -0.62 -6.04 41.88
CA LYS A 3 -0.28 -6.76 40.63
C LYS A 3 -1.14 -6.43 39.41
N THR A 4 -2.00 -5.42 39.46
CA THR A 4 -3.07 -5.26 38.45
C THR A 4 -2.83 -4.14 37.43
N ILE A 5 -1.82 -3.28 37.59
CA ILE A 5 -1.68 -2.05 36.76
C ILE A 5 -0.70 -2.24 35.58
N HIS A 6 0.17 -3.25 35.60
CA HIS A 6 1.17 -3.46 34.53
C HIS A 6 0.64 -4.17 33.28
N PHE A 7 -0.49 -4.89 33.35
CA PHE A 7 -1.02 -5.63 32.19
C PHE A 7 -1.76 -4.71 31.18
N TYR A 8 -2.55 -3.75 31.66
CA TYR A 8 -3.42 -2.95 30.79
C TYR A 8 -2.69 -2.02 29.80
N TYR A 9 -1.56 -1.42 30.20
CA TYR A 9 -0.83 -0.50 29.32
C TYR A 9 -0.07 -1.25 28.21
N SER A 10 0.45 -2.44 28.54
CA SER A 10 1.15 -3.31 27.59
C SER A 10 0.19 -3.87 26.54
N ASP A 11 -0.96 -4.39 26.96
CA ASP A 11 -1.91 -5.03 26.05
C ASP A 11 -2.55 -4.01 25.09
N TYR A 12 -2.88 -2.80 25.56
CA TYR A 12 -3.41 -1.75 24.69
C TYR A 12 -2.38 -1.28 23.65
N TYR A 13 -1.13 -1.04 24.06
CA TYR A 13 -0.06 -0.69 23.11
C TYR A 13 0.24 -1.84 22.15
N TYR A 14 0.18 -3.08 22.60
CA TYR A 14 0.44 -4.26 21.78
C TYR A 14 -0.66 -4.49 20.73
N ILE A 15 -1.94 -4.32 21.11
CA ILE A 15 -3.08 -4.34 20.17
C ILE A 15 -2.91 -3.23 19.13
N TYR A 16 -2.62 -2.01 19.58
CA TYR A 16 -2.43 -0.86 18.69
C TYR A 16 -1.26 -1.05 17.70
N ILE A 17 -0.10 -1.54 18.15
CA ILE A 17 1.04 -1.85 17.28
C ILE A 17 0.70 -3.00 16.31
N LYS A 18 -0.04 -4.03 16.75
CA LYS A 18 -0.48 -5.11 15.88
C LYS A 18 -1.45 -4.64 14.80
N GLU A 19 -2.32 -3.67 15.07
CA GLU A 19 -3.20 -3.10 14.05
C GLU A 19 -2.44 -2.21 13.07
N ILE A 20 -1.47 -1.42 13.53
CA ILE A 20 -0.59 -0.63 12.64
C ILE A 20 0.20 -1.52 11.67
N GLN A 21 0.68 -2.68 12.14
CA GLN A 21 1.38 -3.65 11.29
C GLN A 21 0.48 -4.23 10.18
N LYS A 22 -0.85 -4.10 10.31
CA LYS A 22 -1.85 -4.64 9.36
C LYS A 22 -2.40 -3.61 8.38
N MET A 23 -1.78 -2.43 8.24
CA MET A 23 -2.18 -1.42 7.24
C MET A 23 -1.15 -1.27 6.11
N PRO A 24 -1.11 -2.17 5.13
CA PRO A 24 -0.21 -2.05 3.99
C PRO A 24 -0.58 -0.85 3.11
N TYR A 25 0.43 -0.04 2.79
CA TYR A 25 0.34 1.00 1.77
C TYR A 25 1.15 0.58 0.55
N ILE A 26 0.50 0.55 -0.62
CA ILE A 26 1.11 0.16 -1.88
C ILE A 26 0.98 1.34 -2.84
N THR A 27 2.10 1.78 -3.41
CA THR A 27 2.10 2.78 -4.48
C THR A 27 2.54 2.11 -5.78
N VAL A 28 1.65 2.11 -6.77
CA VAL A 28 1.97 1.68 -8.13
C VAL A 28 2.30 2.91 -8.95
N LYS A 29 3.59 3.08 -9.29
CA LYS A 29 4.05 4.13 -10.20
C LYS A 29 4.10 3.57 -11.62
N MET A 30 3.44 4.24 -12.55
CA MET A 30 3.36 3.80 -13.94
C MET A 30 3.26 4.99 -14.89
N LEU A 31 3.50 4.74 -16.19
CA LEU A 31 3.19 5.74 -17.21
C LEU A 31 1.69 5.86 -17.41
N GLU A 32 1.24 7.05 -17.76
CA GLU A 32 -0.16 7.29 -18.16
C GLU A 32 -0.58 6.45 -19.39
N GLY A 33 -1.90 6.36 -19.61
CA GLY A 33 -2.49 5.78 -20.82
C GLY A 33 -3.14 4.40 -20.64
N ARG A 34 -3.36 3.95 -19.40
CA ARG A 34 -4.17 2.75 -19.12
C ARG A 34 -5.63 3.15 -19.01
N THR A 35 -6.53 2.24 -19.38
CA THR A 35 -7.98 2.48 -19.24
C THR A 35 -8.39 2.39 -17.77
N GLU A 36 -9.55 2.96 -17.44
CA GLU A 36 -10.09 2.90 -16.08
C GLU A 36 -10.39 1.45 -15.64
N GLU A 37 -10.80 0.59 -16.56
CA GLU A 37 -11.02 -0.85 -16.29
C GLU A 37 -9.71 -1.55 -15.92
N GLN A 38 -8.60 -1.20 -16.60
CA GLN A 38 -7.28 -1.74 -16.28
C GLN A 38 -6.80 -1.27 -14.92
N LYS A 39 -7.00 0.00 -14.58
CA LYS A 39 -6.65 0.55 -13.26
C LYS A 39 -7.48 -0.09 -12.14
N LYS A 40 -8.79 -0.29 -12.38
CA LYS A 40 -9.67 -0.99 -11.45
C LYS A 40 -9.20 -2.43 -11.20
N ALA A 41 -8.93 -3.18 -12.26
CA ALA A 41 -8.45 -4.56 -12.16
C ALA A 41 -7.08 -4.64 -11.46
N LEU A 42 -6.21 -3.65 -11.65
CA LEU A 42 -4.92 -3.55 -10.98
C LEU A 42 -5.10 -3.40 -9.46
N VAL A 43 -5.95 -2.47 -9.00
CA VAL A 43 -6.22 -2.27 -7.57
C VAL A 43 -6.78 -3.56 -6.95
N GLU A 44 -7.76 -4.18 -7.59
CA GLU A 44 -8.38 -5.42 -7.10
C GLU A 44 -7.34 -6.54 -6.90
N LYS A 45 -6.52 -6.79 -7.93
CA LYS A 45 -5.51 -7.86 -7.90
C LYS A 45 -4.37 -7.58 -6.93
N VAL A 46 -3.94 -6.32 -6.80
CA VAL A 46 -2.90 -5.93 -5.83
C VAL A 46 -3.41 -6.14 -4.40
N THR A 47 -4.64 -5.69 -4.11
CA THR A 47 -5.26 -5.89 -2.80
C THR A 47 -5.40 -7.38 -2.46
N GLU A 48 -5.83 -8.21 -3.41
CA GLU A 48 -5.91 -9.67 -3.20
C GLU A 48 -4.53 -10.25 -2.87
N ALA A 49 -3.53 -9.98 -3.71
CA ALA A 49 -2.19 -10.52 -3.53
C ALA A 49 -1.58 -10.12 -2.19
N VAL A 50 -1.77 -8.87 -1.76
CA VAL A 50 -1.28 -8.40 -0.45
C VAL A 50 -2.05 -9.06 0.69
N SER A 51 -3.37 -9.19 0.58
CA SER A 51 -4.18 -9.85 1.60
C SER A 51 -3.77 -11.30 1.80
N GLU A 52 -3.61 -12.04 0.69
CA GLU A 52 -3.21 -13.45 0.69
C GLU A 52 -1.80 -13.68 1.24
N THR A 53 -0.84 -12.81 0.89
CA THR A 53 0.57 -13.01 1.23
C THR A 53 0.98 -12.40 2.56
N ALA A 54 0.44 -11.23 2.91
CA ALA A 54 0.78 -10.51 4.14
C ALA A 54 -0.23 -10.75 5.28
N GLY A 55 -1.36 -11.41 5.02
CA GLY A 55 -2.40 -11.69 6.01
C GLY A 55 -3.13 -10.44 6.52
N ALA A 56 -3.07 -9.35 5.76
CA ALA A 56 -3.79 -8.11 6.07
C ALA A 56 -5.25 -8.21 5.58
N PRO A 57 -6.24 -7.81 6.40
CA PRO A 57 -7.62 -7.68 5.95
C PRO A 57 -7.72 -6.68 4.79
N LYS A 58 -8.57 -6.96 3.79
CA LYS A 58 -8.65 -6.15 2.55
C LYS A 58 -9.03 -4.70 2.83
N GLU A 59 -9.87 -4.48 3.83
CA GLU A 59 -10.33 -3.17 4.30
C GLU A 59 -9.20 -2.28 4.84
N ASN A 60 -8.07 -2.87 5.23
CA ASN A 60 -6.91 -2.14 5.75
C ASN A 60 -5.82 -1.90 4.70
N ILE A 61 -6.00 -2.41 3.48
CA ILE A 61 -5.02 -2.28 2.41
C ILE A 61 -5.33 -1.03 1.59
N VAL A 62 -4.34 -0.16 1.45
CA VAL A 62 -4.48 1.10 0.70
C VAL A 62 -3.57 1.05 -0.53
N VAL A 63 -4.16 1.24 -1.72
CA VAL A 63 -3.44 1.25 -3.00
C VAL A 63 -3.53 2.63 -3.64
N PHE A 64 -2.39 3.21 -3.96
CA PHE A 64 -2.26 4.44 -4.74
C PHE A 64 -1.80 4.11 -6.16
N ILE A 65 -2.44 4.70 -7.17
CA ILE A 65 -1.95 4.69 -8.55
C ILE A 65 -1.38 6.08 -8.84
N GLU A 66 -0.10 6.13 -9.14
CA GLU A 66 0.60 7.35 -9.55
C GLU A 66 1.00 7.24 -11.02
N GLU A 67 0.32 8.00 -11.86
CA GLU A 67 0.62 8.09 -13.28
C GLU A 67 1.60 9.22 -13.57
N MET A 68 2.62 8.92 -14.35
CA MET A 68 3.61 9.89 -14.82
C MET A 68 3.49 10.05 -16.32
N SER A 69 3.53 11.30 -16.78
CA SER A 69 3.66 11.57 -18.22
C SER A 69 5.05 11.18 -18.71
N LYS A 70 5.17 10.94 -20.01
CA LYS A 70 6.48 10.66 -20.65
C LYS A 70 7.50 11.79 -20.46
N ASN A 71 7.04 13.01 -20.19
CA ASN A 71 7.90 14.18 -19.93
C ASN A 71 8.55 14.15 -18.55
N HIS A 72 7.98 13.43 -17.59
CA HIS A 72 8.48 13.37 -16.21
C HIS A 72 9.17 12.03 -15.89
N TYR A 73 9.22 11.12 -16.86
CA TYR A 73 9.86 9.82 -16.71
C TYR A 73 11.12 9.76 -17.57
N ALA A 74 12.27 9.50 -16.96
CA ALA A 74 13.56 9.43 -17.64
C ALA A 74 14.37 8.20 -17.21
N VAL A 75 15.13 7.64 -18.16
CA VAL A 75 16.04 6.52 -17.92
C VAL A 75 17.36 6.84 -18.58
N GLY A 76 18.47 6.74 -17.84
CA GLY A 76 19.81 7.05 -18.36
C GLY A 76 19.95 8.50 -18.84
N GLY A 77 19.29 9.44 -18.17
CA GLY A 77 19.35 10.87 -18.50
C GLY A 77 18.55 11.31 -19.73
N LYS A 78 17.74 10.41 -20.33
CA LYS A 78 16.87 10.74 -21.46
C LYS A 78 15.41 10.57 -21.07
N ARG A 79 14.58 11.57 -21.36
CA ARG A 79 13.13 11.46 -21.11
C ARG A 79 12.51 10.49 -22.09
N LEU A 80 11.44 9.82 -21.66
CA LEU A 80 10.70 8.92 -22.54
C LEU A 80 9.94 9.67 -23.64
N SER A 81 9.69 10.97 -23.48
CA SER A 81 9.15 11.82 -24.53
C SER A 81 10.17 12.21 -25.61
N GLU A 82 11.46 12.01 -25.37
CA GLU A 82 12.55 12.29 -26.31
C GLU A 82 12.94 11.06 -27.16
N LYS A 83 12.26 9.92 -26.94
CA LYS A 83 12.32 8.73 -27.78
C LYS A 83 11.21 8.77 -28.82
#